data_AF-A0A286PH89-F1
#
_entry.id   AF-A0A286PH89-F1
#
_cell.length_a   1.000
_cell.length_b   1.000
_cell.length_c   1.000
_cell.angle_alpha   90.00
_cell.angle_beta   90.00
_cell.angle_gamma   90.00
#
_symmetry.space_group_name_H-M   'P 1'
#
loop_
_entity.id
_entity.type
_entity.pdbx_description
1 polymer ?
#
loop_
_entity_poly.entity_id
_entity_poly.type
_entity_poly.pdbx_seq_one_letter_code
_entity_poly.pdbx_strand_id
1 'polypeptide(L)'
;MAGERHHLHAVGGEDPIWRLWSELPEPWKGPVIGDGIEDWDKITENDDRKIDLTGLPDPIPAELAWMSHWQALDGTRSAVLGTNQLANILRRAGSENHPFPPSIRAMDGETAVALQRWFYATRWGRLPPHGSVARLRVIFRFSRLALLARCSDGPWWSLDEWHPRCDPRIPLSEHEPQAHYGCSPSRISHPWLREAAKWCLGTQMEAGILRWSTVSQERMRCLVRFDRWLSTFADPLDVLGDPAHAVQLAAAFRRWDSDPANRLTRQSERRFAHKPVHPRQINDDLRAVAELFAFVAANPAEARQVLGVEPWSRVTDAHAAAGSARSPASRTSGTSTTSTTSTTTRSRRSPRRCPCSGSAATSRWPSPAATGTRSAPAASMTRRPCA
;
A
#
# COMPACT_ATOMS: atom_id res chain seq x y z
N MET A 1 24.12 8.99 -2.58
CA MET A 1 23.56 10.19 -3.25
C MET A 1 22.51 9.72 -4.24
N ALA A 2 21.34 9.34 -3.74
CA ALA A 2 20.23 8.89 -4.58
C ALA A 2 19.39 10.11 -4.91
N GLY A 3 19.49 10.59 -6.15
CA GLY A 3 18.61 11.65 -6.64
C GLY A 3 17.19 11.12 -6.69
N GLU A 4 16.29 11.82 -5.99
CA GLU A 4 14.88 11.86 -6.35
C GLU A 4 14.81 12.11 -7.85
N ARG A 5 14.49 11.06 -8.61
CA ARG A 5 14.05 11.23 -9.99
C ARG A 5 12.69 11.90 -9.90
N HIS A 6 12.72 13.21 -9.71
CA HIS A 6 11.68 14.10 -10.18
C HIS A 6 11.44 13.66 -11.62
N HIS A 7 10.26 13.08 -11.89
CA HIS A 7 9.81 12.99 -13.26
C HIS A 7 9.83 14.43 -13.75
N LEU A 8 10.83 14.74 -14.58
CA LEU A 8 11.02 16.06 -15.14
C LEU A 8 9.71 16.39 -15.85
N HIS A 9 8.94 17.30 -15.26
CA HIS A 9 7.83 17.92 -15.97
C HIS A 9 8.39 18.41 -17.30
N ALA A 10 7.70 18.07 -18.40
CA ALA A 10 7.99 18.73 -19.66
C ALA A 10 7.97 20.24 -19.40
N VAL A 11 9.08 20.92 -19.68
CA VAL A 11 9.22 22.36 -19.48
C VAL A 11 8.07 23.04 -20.23
N GLY A 12 7.07 23.56 -19.50
CA GLY A 12 5.87 24.19 -20.05
C GLY A 12 4.54 23.47 -19.81
N GLY A 13 4.51 22.30 -19.16
CA GLY A 13 3.25 21.66 -18.74
C GLY A 13 2.65 22.34 -17.50
N GLU A 14 1.38 22.73 -17.57
CA GLU A 14 0.61 23.19 -16.41
C GLU A 14 0.60 22.09 -15.33
N ASP A 15 0.80 22.46 -14.06
CA ASP A 15 0.78 21.50 -12.96
C ASP A 15 -0.57 20.75 -12.97
N PRO A 16 -0.60 19.40 -13.01
CA PRO A 16 -1.83 18.63 -13.14
C PRO A 16 -2.85 18.89 -12.03
N ILE A 17 -2.45 19.46 -10.90
CA ILE A 17 -3.39 19.90 -9.87
C ILE A 17 -4.37 20.95 -10.39
N TRP A 18 -3.97 21.82 -11.31
CA TRP A 18 -4.86 22.87 -11.84
C TRP A 18 -5.93 22.32 -12.76
N ARG A 19 -5.66 21.21 -13.45
CA ARG A 19 -6.69 20.42 -14.14
C ARG A 19 -7.72 19.90 -13.14
N LEU A 20 -7.27 19.25 -12.07
CA LEU A 20 -8.15 18.72 -11.02
C LEU A 20 -8.95 19.82 -10.30
N TRP A 21 -8.34 20.99 -10.10
CA TRP A 21 -9.00 22.17 -9.55
C TRP A 21 -10.08 22.70 -10.49
N SER A 22 -9.82 22.75 -11.80
CA SER A 22 -10.80 23.22 -12.78
C SER A 22 -12.04 22.32 -12.85
N GLU A 23 -11.85 21.01 -12.70
CA GLU A 23 -12.90 19.99 -12.67
C GLU A 23 -13.66 19.93 -11.34
N LEU A 24 -13.15 20.58 -10.29
CA LEU A 24 -13.77 20.60 -8.98
C LEU A 24 -15.12 21.35 -9.04
N PRO A 25 -16.18 20.87 -8.37
CA PRO A 25 -17.43 21.63 -8.31
C PRO A 25 -17.23 22.96 -7.58
N GLU A 26 -17.94 24.00 -8.01
CA GLU A 26 -17.74 25.36 -7.50
C GLU A 26 -17.83 25.51 -5.97
N PRO A 27 -18.77 24.87 -5.26
CA PRO A 27 -18.85 24.95 -3.79
C PRO A 27 -17.62 24.37 -3.05
N TRP A 28 -16.81 23.57 -3.74
CA TRP A 28 -15.57 23.00 -3.21
C TRP A 28 -14.35 23.86 -3.54
N LYS A 29 -14.52 24.95 -4.30
CA LYS A 29 -13.47 25.93 -4.58
C LYS A 29 -13.55 27.07 -3.58
N GLY A 30 -12.39 27.56 -3.18
CA GLY A 30 -12.26 28.76 -2.36
C GLY A 30 -11.58 28.53 -1.02
N PRO A 31 -11.42 29.62 -0.25
CA PRO A 31 -10.66 29.61 1.00
C PRO A 31 -11.40 28.92 2.15
N VAL A 32 -12.73 28.86 2.11
CA VAL A 32 -13.56 28.20 3.10
C VAL A 32 -14.60 27.33 2.39
N ILE A 33 -14.61 26.03 2.67
CA ILE A 33 -15.46 25.03 2.00
C ILE A 33 -16.47 24.47 3.00
N GLY A 34 -17.73 24.41 2.59
CA GLY A 34 -18.83 23.80 3.37
C GLY A 34 -20.18 24.46 3.10
N ASP A 35 -20.20 25.76 2.81
CA ASP A 35 -21.44 26.46 2.44
C ASP A 35 -21.88 26.06 1.03
N GLY A 36 -23.18 25.84 0.84
CA GLY A 36 -23.75 25.51 -0.47
C GLY A 36 -23.48 24.08 -0.96
N ILE A 37 -22.87 23.23 -0.12
CA ILE A 37 -22.74 21.79 -0.40
C ILE A 37 -23.91 21.06 0.26
N GLU A 38 -24.72 20.39 -0.58
CA GLU A 38 -25.84 19.57 -0.12
C GLU A 38 -25.36 18.42 0.78
N ASP A 39 -26.12 18.11 1.83
CA ASP A 39 -25.84 17.00 2.75
C ASP A 39 -24.43 17.05 3.38
N TRP A 40 -23.90 18.26 3.62
CA TRP A 40 -22.58 18.49 4.20
C TRP A 40 -22.32 17.67 5.48
N ASP A 41 -23.31 17.58 6.35
CA ASP A 41 -23.28 16.80 7.59
C ASP A 41 -23.09 15.29 7.35
N LYS A 42 -23.69 14.75 6.29
CA LYS A 42 -23.59 13.34 5.92
C LYS A 42 -22.24 13.01 5.29
N ILE A 43 -21.67 13.93 4.51
CA ILE A 43 -20.43 13.69 3.73
C ILE A 43 -19.16 14.15 4.45
N THR A 44 -19.25 14.84 5.58
CA THR A 44 -18.10 15.34 6.34
C THR A 44 -18.14 14.90 7.79
N GLU A 45 -16.99 14.82 8.47
CA GLU A 45 -16.95 14.62 9.91
C GLU A 45 -17.24 15.95 10.66
N ASN A 46 -18.05 15.90 11.72
CA ASN A 46 -18.37 17.04 12.59
C ASN A 46 -19.23 18.08 11.87
N ASP A 47 -20.49 17.69 11.73
CA ASP A 47 -21.59 18.20 10.93
C ASP A 47 -21.62 19.72 10.63
N ASP A 48 -21.23 20.58 11.58
CA ASP A 48 -21.31 22.04 11.47
C ASP A 48 -20.01 22.73 11.03
N ARG A 49 -18.90 21.99 10.95
CA ARG A 49 -17.58 22.58 10.69
C ARG A 49 -17.29 22.70 9.21
N LYS A 50 -16.72 23.84 8.83
CA LYS A 50 -16.21 24.13 7.48
C LYS A 50 -14.72 23.81 7.39
N ILE A 51 -14.24 23.52 6.19
CA ILE A 51 -12.81 23.42 5.91
C ILE A 51 -12.28 24.83 5.66
N ASP A 52 -11.22 25.25 6.35
CA ASP A 52 -10.58 26.55 6.21
C ASP A 52 -9.16 26.41 5.69
N LEU A 53 -8.98 26.78 4.42
CA LEU A 53 -7.74 26.74 3.64
C LEU A 53 -7.11 28.13 3.48
N THR A 54 -7.69 29.17 4.10
CA THR A 54 -7.24 30.55 3.98
C THR A 54 -5.76 30.68 4.36
N GLY A 55 -5.00 31.44 3.57
CA GLY A 55 -3.61 31.79 3.88
C GLY A 55 -2.59 30.66 3.72
N LEU A 56 -2.97 29.54 3.11
CA LEU A 56 -2.03 28.49 2.70
C LEU A 56 -1.38 28.85 1.35
N PRO A 57 -0.09 28.53 1.14
CA PRO A 57 0.58 28.76 -0.13
C PRO A 57 0.15 27.73 -1.18
N ASP A 58 0.05 28.16 -2.44
CA ASP A 58 -0.20 27.25 -3.56
C ASP A 58 0.92 26.20 -3.72
N PRO A 59 0.59 24.97 -4.16
CA PRO A 59 -0.75 24.49 -4.57
C PRO A 59 -1.57 23.84 -3.43
N ILE A 60 -1.15 23.98 -2.17
CA ILE A 60 -1.73 23.24 -1.03
C ILE A 60 -3.26 23.41 -0.88
N PRO A 61 -3.86 24.62 -1.01
CA PRO A 61 -5.31 24.76 -0.96
C PRO A 61 -6.02 23.87 -1.99
N ALA A 62 -5.54 23.86 -3.23
CA ALA A 62 -6.15 23.09 -4.32
C ALA A 62 -6.08 21.59 -4.04
N GLU A 63 -4.94 21.11 -3.55
CA GLU A 63 -4.73 19.71 -3.18
C GLU A 63 -5.66 19.28 -2.04
N LEU A 64 -5.76 20.06 -0.96
CA LEU A 64 -6.60 19.74 0.18
C LEU A 64 -8.10 19.81 -0.14
N ALA A 65 -8.51 20.79 -0.96
CA ALA A 65 -9.88 20.91 -1.44
C ALA A 65 -10.28 19.69 -2.28
N TRP A 66 -9.45 19.35 -3.28
CA TRP A 66 -9.69 18.20 -4.14
C TRP A 66 -9.70 16.88 -3.37
N MET A 67 -8.74 16.69 -2.44
CA MET A 67 -8.70 15.51 -1.58
C MET A 67 -9.96 15.36 -0.73
N SER A 68 -10.50 16.46 -0.21
CA SER A 68 -11.72 16.44 0.61
C SER A 68 -12.95 16.11 -0.24
N HIS A 69 -13.07 16.72 -1.42
CA HIS A 69 -14.11 16.36 -2.39
C HIS A 69 -14.02 14.89 -2.81
N TRP A 70 -12.82 14.38 -3.08
CA TRP A 70 -12.61 12.98 -3.43
C TRP A 70 -13.09 12.03 -2.32
N GLN A 71 -12.83 12.36 -1.05
CA GLN A 71 -13.33 11.57 0.08
C GLN A 71 -14.86 11.47 0.05
N ALA A 72 -15.55 12.61 -0.09
CA ALA A 72 -17.00 12.67 -0.16
C ALA A 72 -17.57 11.78 -1.28
N LEU A 73 -16.99 11.83 -2.48
CA LEU A 73 -17.40 10.99 -3.62
C LEU A 73 -17.13 9.50 -3.39
N ASP A 74 -16.02 9.17 -2.75
CA ASP A 74 -15.59 7.81 -2.44
C ASP A 74 -16.39 7.18 -1.25
N GLY A 75 -17.35 7.92 -0.70
CA GLY A 75 -18.16 7.50 0.45
C GLY A 75 -17.40 7.48 1.77
N THR A 76 -16.18 8.04 1.80
CA THR A 76 -15.42 8.28 3.03
C THR A 76 -15.80 9.67 3.55
N ARG A 77 -16.28 9.80 4.80
CA ARG A 77 -16.56 11.15 5.35
C ARG A 77 -15.30 12.02 5.26
N SER A 78 -15.44 13.23 4.74
CA SER A 78 -14.36 14.20 4.60
C SER A 78 -13.82 14.59 5.96
N ALA A 79 -12.50 14.54 6.14
CA ALA A 79 -11.84 14.67 7.43
C ALA A 79 -11.64 16.15 7.86
N VAL A 80 -12.73 16.92 8.01
CA VAL A 80 -12.70 18.38 8.24
C VAL A 80 -11.76 18.79 9.37
N LEU A 81 -11.82 18.12 10.53
CA LEU A 81 -10.94 18.42 11.66
C LEU A 81 -9.46 18.18 11.34
N GLY A 82 -9.18 17.08 10.64
CA GLY A 82 -7.82 16.74 10.23
C GLY A 82 -7.29 17.77 9.24
N THR A 83 -8.08 18.11 8.22
CA THR A 83 -7.70 19.09 7.19
C THR A 83 -7.45 20.46 7.80
N ASN A 84 -8.34 20.95 8.67
CA ASN A 84 -8.15 22.23 9.36
C ASN A 84 -6.95 22.21 10.32
N GLN A 85 -6.70 21.08 10.99
CA GLN A 85 -5.52 20.94 11.84
C GLN A 85 -4.24 21.03 11.01
N LEU A 86 -4.17 20.32 9.89
CA LEU A 86 -3.03 20.39 8.97
C LEU A 86 -2.85 21.80 8.40
N ALA A 87 -3.93 22.42 7.94
CA ALA A 87 -3.92 23.80 7.44
C ALA A 87 -3.37 24.78 8.49
N ASN A 88 -3.80 24.66 9.75
CA ASN A 88 -3.31 25.50 10.83
C ASN A 88 -1.82 25.26 11.14
N ILE A 89 -1.36 24.01 11.07
CA ILE A 89 0.05 23.67 11.23
C ILE A 89 0.89 24.31 10.12
N LEU A 90 0.45 24.19 8.86
CA LEU A 90 1.16 24.72 7.69
C LEU A 90 1.21 26.25 7.68
N ARG A 91 0.08 26.92 8.00
CA ARG A 91 0.05 28.37 8.18
C ARG A 91 1.08 28.83 9.21
N ARG A 92 1.15 28.16 10.35
CA ARG A 92 2.10 28.50 11.40
C ARG A 92 3.54 28.25 10.95
N ALA A 93 3.80 27.13 10.28
CA ALA A 93 5.10 26.82 9.72
C ALA A 93 5.57 27.91 8.74
N GLY A 94 4.68 28.37 7.85
CA GLY A 94 4.94 29.49 6.96
C GLY A 94 5.25 30.79 7.72
N SER A 95 4.43 31.14 8.73
CA SER A 95 4.65 32.37 9.50
C SER A 95 5.94 32.39 10.33
N GLU A 96 6.43 31.22 10.75
CA GLU A 96 7.65 31.07 11.55
C GLU A 96 8.86 30.66 10.69
N ASN A 97 8.74 30.68 9.36
CA ASN A 97 9.77 30.21 8.42
C ASN A 97 10.30 28.80 8.73
N HIS A 98 9.45 27.93 9.29
CA HIS A 98 9.78 26.53 9.49
C HIS A 98 9.61 25.76 8.17
N PRO A 99 10.61 24.98 7.73
CA PRO A 99 10.55 24.29 6.44
C PRO A 99 9.46 23.22 6.42
N PHE A 100 8.72 23.14 5.32
CA PHE A 100 7.81 22.04 5.00
C PHE A 100 7.78 21.83 3.47
N PRO A 101 7.41 20.63 2.99
CA PRO A 101 7.30 20.38 1.55
C PRO A 101 6.33 21.35 0.88
N PRO A 102 6.65 21.88 -0.31
CA PRO A 102 5.82 22.90 -0.98
C PRO A 102 4.45 22.37 -1.45
N SER A 103 4.22 21.05 -1.40
CA SER A 103 2.98 20.39 -1.84
C SER A 103 2.71 19.16 -0.96
N ILE A 104 1.43 18.81 -0.78
CA ILE A 104 0.96 17.58 -0.15
C ILE A 104 1.42 16.34 -0.94
N ARG A 105 1.59 16.44 -2.26
CA ARG A 105 2.18 15.36 -3.08
C ARG A 105 3.62 15.06 -2.67
N ALA A 106 4.40 16.08 -2.31
CA ALA A 106 5.78 15.95 -1.83
C ALA A 106 5.89 15.63 -0.32
N MET A 107 4.79 15.69 0.42
CA MET A 107 4.77 15.43 1.86
C MET A 107 4.35 13.99 2.15
N ASP A 108 5.23 13.18 2.72
CA ASP A 108 4.85 11.85 3.20
C ASP A 108 4.23 11.91 4.62
N GLY A 109 3.72 10.76 5.07
CA GLY A 109 3.09 10.66 6.39
C GLY A 109 4.06 10.91 7.54
N GLU A 110 5.34 10.56 7.39
CA GLU A 110 6.35 10.78 8.43
C GLU A 110 6.69 12.27 8.57
N THR A 111 6.83 12.97 7.45
CA THR A 111 7.03 14.42 7.37
C THR A 111 5.84 15.16 7.96
N ALA A 112 4.61 14.75 7.64
CA ALA A 112 3.40 15.34 8.22
C ALA A 112 3.34 15.15 9.75
N VAL A 113 3.74 13.98 10.25
CA VAL A 113 3.82 13.71 11.71
C VAL A 113 4.94 14.49 12.37
N ALA A 114 6.11 14.63 11.72
CA ALA A 114 7.21 15.45 12.20
C ALA A 114 6.78 16.91 12.33
N LEU A 115 6.11 17.45 11.32
CA LEU A 115 5.57 18.81 11.32
C LEU A 115 4.52 19.01 12.44
N GLN A 116 3.64 18.02 12.66
CA GLN A 116 2.70 18.06 13.78
C GLN A 116 3.43 18.04 15.13
N ARG A 117 4.48 17.24 15.29
CA ARG A 117 5.27 17.20 16.53
C ARG A 117 5.95 18.54 16.80
N TRP A 118 6.56 19.14 15.78
CA TRP A 118 7.13 20.48 15.86
C TRP A 118 6.08 21.50 16.31
N PHE A 119 4.92 21.55 15.64
CA PHE A 119 3.85 22.49 15.99
C PHE A 119 3.40 22.36 17.45
N TYR A 120 3.26 21.13 17.94
CA TYR A 120 2.83 20.88 19.32
C TYR A 120 3.91 21.26 20.34
N ALA A 121 5.17 20.98 20.04
CA ALA A 121 6.30 21.35 20.89
C ALA A 121 6.41 22.88 21.00
N THR A 122 6.35 23.59 19.86
CA THR A 122 6.47 25.06 19.81
C THR A 122 5.25 25.75 20.44
N ARG A 123 4.04 25.22 20.26
CA ARG A 123 2.82 25.86 20.77
C ARG A 123 2.53 25.59 22.25
N TRP A 124 2.80 24.37 22.71
CA TRP A 124 2.36 23.90 24.03
C TRP A 124 3.46 23.24 24.87
N GLY A 125 4.71 23.17 24.38
CA GLY A 125 5.81 22.53 25.10
C GLY A 125 5.65 21.03 25.31
N ARG A 126 4.85 20.34 24.47
CA ARG A 126 4.58 18.90 24.60
C ARG A 126 4.41 18.20 23.26
N LEU A 127 4.44 16.87 23.27
CA LEU A 127 4.14 16.05 22.09
C LEU A 127 2.62 15.95 21.83
N PRO A 128 2.21 15.70 20.57
CA PRO A 128 0.80 15.53 20.23
C PRO A 128 0.21 14.28 20.92
N PRO A 129 -1.06 14.34 21.38
CA PRO A 129 -1.77 13.16 21.83
C PRO A 129 -1.89 12.11 20.72
N HIS A 130 -1.92 10.82 21.08
CA HIS A 130 -1.98 9.71 20.12
C HIS A 130 -3.15 9.83 19.11
N GLY A 131 -4.31 10.32 19.56
CA GLY A 131 -5.48 10.55 18.70
C GLY A 131 -5.26 11.62 17.61
N SER A 132 -4.38 12.60 17.83
CA SER A 132 -4.06 13.66 16.87
C SER A 132 -3.26 13.13 15.67
N VAL A 133 -2.33 12.21 15.94
CA VAL A 133 -1.55 11.52 14.90
C VAL A 133 -2.44 10.61 14.06
N ALA A 134 -3.44 9.98 14.69
CA ALA A 134 -4.40 9.15 13.98
C ALA A 134 -5.24 9.92 12.94
N ARG A 135 -5.57 11.19 13.20
CA ARG A 135 -6.33 12.03 12.25
C ARG A 135 -5.55 12.35 10.99
N LEU A 136 -4.26 12.66 11.10
CA LEU A 136 -3.41 12.87 9.92
C LEU A 136 -3.36 11.63 9.02
N ARG A 137 -3.37 10.43 9.60
CA ARG A 137 -3.42 9.20 8.81
C ARG A 137 -4.67 9.09 7.94
N VAL A 138 -5.79 9.72 8.29
CA VAL A 138 -7.01 9.69 7.44
C VAL A 138 -6.77 10.49 6.15
N ILE A 139 -6.13 11.65 6.25
CA ILE A 139 -5.80 12.54 5.12
C ILE A 139 -4.71 11.90 4.24
N PHE A 140 -3.65 11.36 4.85
CA PHE A 140 -2.50 10.81 4.13
C PHE A 140 -2.69 9.36 3.65
N ARG A 141 -3.86 8.75 3.87
CA ARG A 141 -4.20 7.42 3.35
C ARG A 141 -4.80 7.52 1.95
N PHE A 142 -6.10 7.28 1.79
CA PHE A 142 -6.66 7.07 0.46
C PHE A 142 -6.74 8.34 -0.39
N SER A 143 -7.07 9.49 0.19
CA SER A 143 -7.21 10.72 -0.57
C SER A 143 -5.87 11.23 -1.10
N ARG A 144 -4.79 11.13 -0.32
CA ARG A 144 -3.45 11.45 -0.84
C ARG A 144 -3.00 10.47 -1.93
N LEU A 145 -3.26 9.17 -1.77
CA LEU A 145 -2.96 8.20 -2.83
C LEU A 145 -3.74 8.49 -4.11
N ALA A 146 -5.01 8.87 -4.00
CA ALA A 146 -5.81 9.28 -5.14
C ALA A 146 -5.27 10.55 -5.80
N LEU A 147 -4.82 11.53 -5.00
CA LEU A 147 -4.18 12.74 -5.51
C LEU A 147 -2.91 12.41 -6.30
N LEU A 148 -2.04 11.56 -5.74
CA LEU A 148 -0.81 11.12 -6.43
C LEU A 148 -1.13 10.39 -7.75
N ALA A 149 -2.14 9.52 -7.73
CA ALA A 149 -2.56 8.80 -8.93
C ALA A 149 -3.07 9.74 -10.02
N ARG A 150 -3.94 10.69 -9.67
CA ARG A 150 -4.57 11.62 -10.62
C ARG A 150 -3.63 12.70 -11.14
N CYS A 151 -2.61 13.06 -10.37
CA CYS A 151 -1.56 13.98 -10.79
C CYS A 151 -0.36 13.30 -11.46
N SER A 152 -0.42 11.98 -11.72
CA SER A 152 0.64 11.25 -12.41
C SER A 152 0.26 11.00 -13.87
N ASP A 153 1.05 11.55 -14.79
CA ASP A 153 0.89 11.40 -16.25
C ASP A 153 1.48 10.07 -16.79
N GLY A 154 2.26 9.36 -15.97
CA GLY A 154 2.87 8.08 -16.36
C GLY A 154 1.90 6.89 -16.27
N PRO A 155 2.37 5.69 -16.63
CA PRO A 155 1.62 4.47 -16.35
C PRO A 155 1.39 4.33 -14.85
N TRP A 156 0.23 3.82 -14.44
CA TRP A 156 -0.15 3.72 -13.02
C TRP A 156 0.88 2.96 -12.18
N TRP A 157 1.54 1.96 -12.78
CA TRP A 157 2.51 1.12 -12.10
C TRP A 157 3.82 1.84 -11.79
N SER A 158 4.09 3.03 -12.32
CA SER A 158 5.29 3.82 -11.96
C SER A 158 5.24 4.30 -10.50
N LEU A 159 4.03 4.44 -9.94
CA LEU A 159 3.81 4.89 -8.57
C LEU A 159 4.39 3.91 -7.55
N ASP A 160 4.80 4.44 -6.40
CA ASP A 160 5.36 3.68 -5.28
C ASP A 160 4.30 3.05 -4.35
N GLU A 161 3.03 3.39 -4.58
CA GLU A 161 1.88 2.93 -3.82
C GLU A 161 0.73 2.64 -4.77
N TRP A 162 0.19 1.42 -4.74
CA TRP A 162 -0.86 0.97 -5.64
C TRP A 162 -2.12 0.63 -4.84
N HIS A 163 -3.23 1.26 -5.21
CA HIS A 163 -4.52 0.99 -4.58
C HIS A 163 -5.67 1.16 -5.57
N PRO A 164 -6.44 0.11 -5.92
CA PRO A 164 -7.46 0.20 -6.97
C PRO A 164 -8.59 1.18 -6.65
N ARG A 165 -8.93 1.33 -5.37
CA ARG A 165 -9.85 2.40 -4.90
C ARG A 165 -9.39 3.81 -5.29
N CYS A 166 -8.08 4.05 -5.28
CA CYS A 166 -7.49 5.38 -5.46
C CYS A 166 -7.07 5.63 -6.91
N ASP A 167 -6.67 4.58 -7.63
CA ASP A 167 -6.24 4.64 -9.03
C ASP A 167 -7.10 3.72 -9.92
N PRO A 168 -8.09 4.27 -10.65
CA PRO A 168 -8.97 3.48 -11.50
C PRO A 168 -8.29 2.93 -12.77
N ARG A 169 -7.04 3.33 -13.05
CA ARG A 169 -6.27 2.78 -14.18
C ARG A 169 -5.80 1.35 -13.92
N ILE A 170 -5.76 0.93 -12.65
CA ILE A 170 -5.35 -0.43 -12.27
C ILE A 170 -6.36 -1.44 -12.82
N PRO A 171 -5.94 -2.39 -13.67
CA PRO A 171 -6.85 -3.39 -14.24
C PRO A 171 -7.43 -4.31 -13.15
N LEU A 172 -8.75 -4.41 -13.10
CA LEU A 172 -9.49 -5.32 -12.22
C LEU A 172 -10.42 -6.23 -13.02
N SER A 173 -10.60 -7.46 -12.58
CA SER A 173 -11.72 -8.28 -13.04
C SER A 173 -13.03 -7.82 -12.39
N GLU A 174 -14.18 -8.12 -13.02
CA GLU A 174 -15.51 -7.71 -12.55
C GLU A 174 -15.78 -8.09 -11.09
N HIS A 175 -15.27 -9.24 -10.67
CA HIS A 175 -15.41 -9.79 -9.32
C HIS A 175 -14.05 -9.99 -8.66
N GLU A 176 -13.14 -9.02 -8.81
CA GLU A 176 -11.77 -9.14 -8.33
C GLU A 176 -11.71 -9.33 -6.81
N PRO A 177 -11.20 -10.47 -6.32
CA PRO A 177 -10.97 -10.64 -4.90
C PRO A 177 -9.97 -9.59 -4.41
N GLN A 178 -10.21 -9.04 -3.23
CA GLN A 178 -9.27 -8.09 -2.60
C GLN A 178 -9.09 -6.76 -3.36
N ALA A 179 -10.06 -6.34 -4.20
CA ALA A 179 -10.05 -5.01 -4.85
C ALA A 179 -9.92 -3.83 -3.86
N HIS A 180 -10.30 -4.05 -2.59
CA HIS A 180 -10.20 -3.06 -1.52
C HIS A 180 -8.84 -3.01 -0.80
N TYR A 181 -7.89 -3.86 -1.18
CA TYR A 181 -6.55 -3.88 -0.59
C TYR A 181 -5.53 -3.36 -1.57
N GLY A 182 -4.72 -2.40 -1.12
CA GLY A 182 -3.53 -1.91 -1.82
C GLY A 182 -2.28 -2.75 -1.58
N CYS A 183 -1.24 -2.47 -2.34
CA CYS A 183 0.14 -2.91 -2.07
C CYS A 183 1.13 -1.79 -2.42
N SER A 184 2.36 -1.93 -1.91
CA SER A 184 3.32 -0.83 -1.86
C SER A 184 4.67 -1.27 -2.42
N PRO A 185 4.96 -0.99 -3.71
CA PRO A 185 6.30 -1.15 -4.27
C PRO A 185 7.40 -0.46 -3.46
N SER A 186 7.07 0.65 -2.78
CA SER A 186 7.96 1.37 -1.86
C SER A 186 8.65 0.49 -0.81
N ARG A 187 8.07 -0.68 -0.48
CA ARG A 187 8.62 -1.65 0.47
C ARG A 187 9.83 -2.42 -0.05
N ILE A 188 10.11 -2.37 -1.35
CA ILE A 188 11.34 -2.89 -1.94
C ILE A 188 12.40 -1.80 -1.80
N SER A 189 13.41 -2.03 -0.97
CA SER A 189 14.38 -1.02 -0.57
C SER A 189 15.41 -0.75 -1.68
N HIS A 190 15.78 -1.77 -2.46
CA HIS A 190 16.72 -1.61 -3.57
C HIS A 190 16.03 -0.99 -4.79
N PRO A 191 16.40 0.23 -5.24
CA PRO A 191 15.68 0.93 -6.30
C PRO A 191 15.67 0.18 -7.63
N TRP A 192 16.78 -0.46 -8.01
CA TRP A 192 16.87 -1.22 -9.25
C TRP A 192 15.85 -2.36 -9.30
N LEU A 193 15.69 -3.09 -8.18
CA LEU A 193 14.72 -4.18 -8.06
C LEU A 193 13.29 -3.64 -8.03
N ARG A 194 13.06 -2.52 -7.32
CA ARG A 194 11.75 -1.88 -7.23
C ARG A 194 11.22 -1.50 -8.60
N GLU A 195 12.02 -0.81 -9.41
CA GLU A 195 11.59 -0.34 -10.73
C GLU A 195 11.31 -1.51 -11.69
N ALA A 196 12.10 -2.58 -11.64
CA ALA A 196 11.81 -3.78 -12.43
C ALA A 196 10.57 -4.52 -11.96
N ALA A 197 10.36 -4.62 -10.64
CA ALA A 197 9.14 -5.19 -10.07
C ALA A 197 7.90 -4.41 -10.52
N LYS A 198 7.96 -3.08 -10.48
CA LYS A 198 6.89 -2.19 -10.96
C LYS A 198 6.56 -2.44 -12.43
N TRP A 199 7.59 -2.37 -13.29
CA TRP A 199 7.42 -2.55 -14.73
C TRP A 199 6.89 -3.95 -15.07
N CYS A 200 7.50 -5.00 -14.53
CA CYS A 200 7.13 -6.40 -14.78
C CYS A 200 5.70 -6.71 -14.32
N LEU A 201 5.34 -6.34 -13.09
CA LEU A 201 4.00 -6.63 -12.55
C LEU A 201 2.92 -5.76 -13.20
N GLY A 202 3.22 -4.48 -13.47
CA GLY A 202 2.34 -3.57 -14.19
C GLY A 202 2.02 -4.07 -15.59
N THR A 203 3.06 -4.38 -16.37
CA THR A 203 2.91 -4.88 -17.75
C THR A 203 2.14 -6.20 -17.79
N GLN A 204 2.43 -7.14 -16.89
CA GLN A 204 1.70 -8.42 -16.86
C GLN A 204 0.24 -8.26 -16.43
N MET A 205 -0.09 -7.26 -15.61
CA MET A 205 -1.49 -6.93 -15.30
C MET A 205 -2.22 -6.30 -16.48
N GLU A 206 -1.58 -5.36 -17.16
CA GLU A 206 -2.14 -4.71 -18.36
C GLU A 206 -2.36 -5.73 -19.50
N ALA A 207 -1.47 -6.71 -19.63
CA ALA A 207 -1.62 -7.82 -20.56
C ALA A 207 -2.65 -8.89 -20.12
N GLY A 208 -3.24 -8.77 -18.92
CA GLY A 208 -4.19 -9.76 -18.38
C GLY A 208 -3.56 -11.10 -17.96
N ILE A 209 -2.23 -11.20 -17.93
CA ILE A 209 -1.49 -12.39 -17.49
C ILE A 209 -1.64 -12.57 -15.98
N LEU A 210 -1.57 -11.47 -15.22
CA LEU A 210 -1.75 -11.45 -13.77
C LEU A 210 -3.02 -10.72 -13.36
N ARG A 211 -3.66 -11.22 -12.30
CA ARG A 211 -4.77 -10.53 -11.62
C ARG A 211 -4.25 -9.67 -10.47
N TRP A 212 -5.03 -8.67 -10.08
CA TRP A 212 -4.71 -7.80 -8.96
C TRP A 212 -4.48 -8.56 -7.64
N SER A 213 -5.30 -9.55 -7.35
CA SER A 213 -5.16 -10.41 -6.17
C SER A 213 -3.81 -11.14 -6.14
N THR A 214 -3.33 -11.64 -7.29
CA THR A 214 -2.01 -12.27 -7.42
C THR A 214 -0.88 -11.26 -7.19
N VAL A 215 -0.99 -10.07 -7.77
CA VAL A 215 0.01 -9.00 -7.59
C VAL A 215 0.07 -8.51 -6.14
N SER A 216 -1.07 -8.14 -5.57
CA SER A 216 -1.18 -7.49 -4.25
C SER A 216 -0.95 -8.44 -3.08
N GLN A 217 -1.40 -9.70 -3.17
CA GLN A 217 -1.34 -10.64 -2.05
C GLN A 217 -0.14 -11.59 -2.10
N GLU A 218 0.36 -11.91 -3.30
CA GLU A 218 1.42 -12.92 -3.50
C GLU A 218 2.71 -12.28 -4.03
N ARG A 219 2.72 -11.80 -5.28
CA ARG A 219 3.95 -11.40 -5.99
C ARG A 219 4.71 -10.28 -5.29
N MET A 220 4.03 -9.21 -4.90
CA MET A 220 4.67 -8.09 -4.20
C MET A 220 5.34 -8.53 -2.89
N ARG A 221 4.70 -9.42 -2.13
CA ARG A 221 5.27 -9.95 -0.87
C ARG A 221 6.49 -10.83 -1.12
N CYS A 222 6.49 -11.60 -2.20
CA CYS A 222 7.61 -12.43 -2.59
C CYS A 222 8.83 -11.58 -2.96
N LEU A 223 8.64 -10.53 -3.76
CA LEU A 223 9.72 -9.62 -4.17
C LEU A 223 10.25 -8.80 -2.99
N VAL A 224 9.41 -8.40 -2.04
CA VAL A 224 9.87 -7.77 -0.78
C VAL A 224 10.69 -8.74 0.08
N ARG A 225 10.39 -10.05 0.08
CA ARG A 225 11.24 -11.03 0.77
C ARG A 225 12.58 -11.21 0.08
N PHE A 226 12.59 -11.25 -1.25
CA PHE A 226 13.82 -11.29 -2.01
C PHE A 226 14.69 -10.06 -1.74
N ASP A 227 14.11 -8.85 -1.78
CA ASP A 227 14.76 -7.59 -1.40
C ASP A 227 15.44 -7.66 -0.02
N ARG A 228 14.75 -8.20 0.98
CA ARG A 228 15.31 -8.39 2.33
C ARG A 228 16.47 -9.38 2.38
N TRP A 229 16.45 -10.42 1.55
CA TRP A 229 17.57 -11.34 1.43
C TRP A 229 18.77 -10.66 0.77
N LEU A 230 18.54 -9.82 -0.26
CA LEU A 230 19.62 -9.05 -0.88
C LEU A 230 20.31 -8.10 0.13
N SER A 231 19.59 -7.59 1.12
CA SER A 231 20.17 -6.79 2.20
C SER A 231 21.16 -7.56 3.08
N THR A 232 21.31 -8.88 2.95
CA THR A 232 22.34 -9.66 3.65
C THR A 232 23.69 -9.69 2.92
N PHE A 233 23.76 -9.15 1.69
CA PHE A 233 24.95 -9.12 0.87
C PHE A 233 25.77 -7.86 1.15
N ALA A 234 27.09 -7.95 0.91
CA ALA A 234 27.93 -6.75 0.88
C ALA A 234 27.60 -5.88 -0.35
N ASP A 235 27.45 -6.52 -1.52
CA ASP A 235 26.88 -5.92 -2.72
C ASP A 235 25.62 -6.69 -3.16
N PRO A 236 24.43 -6.07 -3.06
CA PRO A 236 23.18 -6.65 -3.56
C PRO A 236 23.21 -7.05 -5.05
N LEU A 237 24.09 -6.46 -5.86
CA LEU A 237 24.23 -6.75 -7.29
C LEU A 237 24.95 -8.07 -7.56
N ASP A 238 25.60 -8.68 -6.57
CA ASP A 238 26.24 -10.00 -6.70
C ASP A 238 25.24 -11.09 -7.10
N VAL A 239 23.95 -10.89 -6.80
CA VAL A 239 22.88 -11.81 -7.23
C VAL A 239 22.70 -11.88 -8.75
N LEU A 240 23.13 -10.82 -9.46
CA LEU A 240 23.13 -10.70 -10.92
C LEU A 240 24.55 -10.88 -11.49
N GLY A 241 25.43 -11.53 -10.73
CA GLY A 241 26.82 -11.80 -11.11
C GLY A 241 26.94 -12.89 -12.19
N ASP A 242 27.94 -13.76 -12.06
CA ASP A 242 28.17 -14.83 -13.04
C ASP A 242 26.95 -15.78 -13.14
N PRO A 243 26.34 -15.93 -14.34
CA PRO A 243 25.21 -16.83 -14.57
C PRO A 243 25.45 -18.28 -14.12
N ALA A 244 26.71 -18.75 -14.09
CA ALA A 244 27.06 -20.09 -13.62
C ALA A 244 26.70 -20.32 -12.14
N HIS A 245 26.63 -19.25 -11.34
CA HIS A 245 26.28 -19.31 -9.92
C HIS A 245 24.78 -19.13 -9.63
N ALA A 246 23.95 -18.87 -10.64
CA ALA A 246 22.52 -18.58 -10.46
C ALA A 246 21.78 -19.68 -9.67
N VAL A 247 22.05 -20.96 -9.96
CA VAL A 247 21.45 -22.10 -9.24
C VAL A 247 21.86 -22.12 -7.76
N GLN A 248 23.12 -21.79 -7.48
CA GLN A 248 23.64 -21.75 -6.11
C GLN A 248 23.01 -20.61 -5.31
N LEU A 249 22.83 -19.44 -5.95
CA LEU A 249 22.14 -18.28 -5.38
C LEU A 249 20.66 -18.59 -5.10
N ALA A 250 19.95 -19.22 -6.04
CA ALA A 250 18.56 -19.66 -5.82
C ALA A 250 18.46 -20.66 -4.65
N ALA A 251 19.42 -21.58 -4.53
CA ALA A 251 19.50 -22.49 -3.38
C ALA A 251 19.83 -21.77 -2.06
N ALA A 252 20.67 -20.73 -2.10
CA ALA A 252 20.98 -19.91 -0.93
C ALA A 252 19.75 -19.11 -0.47
N PHE A 253 19.02 -18.48 -1.41
CA PHE A 253 17.76 -17.81 -1.10
C PHE A 253 16.74 -18.78 -0.52
N ARG A 254 16.58 -19.98 -1.11
CA ARG A 254 15.70 -21.04 -0.57
C ARG A 254 16.04 -21.38 0.88
N ARG A 255 17.32 -21.53 1.21
CA ARG A 255 17.76 -21.84 2.58
C ARG A 255 17.42 -20.69 3.53
N TRP A 256 17.73 -19.46 3.15
CA TRP A 256 17.40 -18.28 3.94
C TRP A 256 15.88 -18.16 4.18
N ASP A 257 15.08 -18.34 3.14
CA ASP A 257 13.63 -18.18 3.15
C ASP A 257 12.89 -19.33 3.85
N SER A 258 13.56 -20.45 4.07
CA SER A 258 13.05 -21.58 4.87
C SER A 258 13.07 -21.33 6.38
N ASP A 259 13.84 -20.34 6.84
CA ASP A 259 13.87 -19.93 8.24
C ASP A 259 12.62 -19.07 8.55
N PRO A 260 11.73 -19.50 9.47
CA PRO A 260 10.55 -18.73 9.84
C PRO A 260 10.89 -17.32 10.35
N ALA A 261 12.05 -17.12 10.99
CA ALA A 261 12.47 -15.82 11.51
C ALA A 261 12.60 -14.77 10.40
N ASN A 262 13.04 -15.19 9.22
CA ASN A 262 13.18 -14.32 8.04
C ASN A 262 11.83 -13.91 7.45
N ARG A 263 10.74 -14.60 7.79
CA ARG A 263 9.39 -14.29 7.30
C ARG A 263 8.58 -13.38 8.22
N LEU A 264 9.05 -13.16 9.45
CA LEU A 264 8.38 -12.31 10.41
C LEU A 264 8.57 -10.84 10.03
N THR A 265 7.46 -10.12 9.92
CA THR A 265 7.46 -8.68 9.62
C THR A 265 7.02 -7.85 10.81
N ARG A 266 6.29 -8.45 11.76
CA ARG A 266 5.79 -7.78 12.96
C ARG A 266 6.25 -8.48 14.22
N GLN A 267 6.47 -7.71 15.29
CA GLN A 267 6.83 -8.25 16.60
C GLN A 267 5.79 -9.25 17.12
N SER A 268 4.50 -9.00 16.86
CA SER A 268 3.39 -9.89 17.22
C SER A 268 3.43 -11.25 16.51
N GLU A 269 4.15 -11.36 15.40
CA GLU A 269 4.27 -12.61 14.63
C GLU A 269 5.35 -13.54 15.19
N ARG A 270 6.21 -13.05 16.09
CA ARG A 270 7.26 -13.86 16.75
C ARG A 270 6.73 -15.09 17.47
N ARG A 271 5.47 -15.06 17.90
CA ARG A 271 4.78 -16.24 18.46
C ARG A 271 4.66 -17.42 17.48
N PHE A 272 4.85 -17.20 16.18
CA PHE A 272 4.83 -18.22 15.14
C PHE A 272 6.23 -18.60 14.64
N ALA A 273 7.29 -18.07 15.23
CA ALA A 273 8.68 -18.32 14.81
C ALA A 273 9.10 -19.80 14.88
N HIS A 274 8.41 -20.60 15.71
CA HIS A 274 8.67 -22.03 15.85
C HIS A 274 7.98 -22.89 14.77
N LYS A 275 7.10 -22.32 13.95
CA LYS A 275 6.36 -23.09 12.94
C LYS A 275 7.18 -23.18 11.65
N PRO A 276 7.41 -24.38 11.11
CA PRO A 276 8.16 -24.53 9.87
C PRO A 276 7.42 -23.85 8.72
N VAL A 277 8.19 -23.27 7.80
CA VAL A 277 7.66 -22.65 6.59
C VAL A 277 7.15 -23.74 5.65
N HIS A 278 5.92 -23.58 5.16
CA HIS A 278 5.36 -24.54 4.23
C HIS A 278 6.12 -24.51 2.89
N PRO A 279 6.57 -25.66 2.33
CA PRO A 279 7.39 -25.70 1.10
C PRO A 279 6.80 -24.95 -0.09
N ARG A 280 5.47 -24.96 -0.22
CA ARG A 280 4.75 -24.18 -1.25
C ARG A 280 5.11 -22.69 -1.19
N GLN A 281 5.17 -22.09 0.00
CA GLN A 281 5.45 -20.66 0.11
C GLN A 281 6.86 -20.33 -0.37
N ILE A 282 7.85 -21.17 -0.04
CA ILE A 282 9.23 -21.01 -0.50
C ILE A 282 9.32 -21.13 -2.02
N ASN A 283 8.56 -22.07 -2.60
CA ASN A 283 8.51 -22.22 -4.05
C ASN A 283 7.80 -21.04 -4.73
N ASP A 284 6.77 -20.45 -4.12
CA ASP A 284 6.12 -19.24 -4.63
C ASP A 284 7.08 -18.05 -4.62
N ASP A 285 7.93 -17.93 -3.60
CA ASP A 285 8.99 -16.92 -3.52
C ASP A 285 10.02 -17.05 -4.63
N LEU A 286 10.58 -18.26 -4.82
CA LEU A 286 11.54 -18.54 -5.88
C LEU A 286 10.94 -18.33 -7.28
N ARG A 287 9.69 -18.75 -7.46
CA ARG A 287 8.96 -18.59 -8.72
C ARG A 287 8.76 -17.12 -9.07
N ALA A 288 8.37 -16.27 -8.10
CA ALA A 288 8.19 -14.84 -8.35
C ALA A 288 9.49 -14.16 -8.82
N VAL A 289 10.64 -14.53 -8.24
CA VAL A 289 11.95 -14.01 -8.65
C VAL A 289 12.35 -14.52 -10.04
N ALA A 290 12.15 -15.82 -10.30
CA ALA A 290 12.41 -16.42 -11.60
C ALA A 290 11.56 -15.79 -12.71
N GLU A 291 10.27 -15.58 -12.47
CA GLU A 291 9.35 -14.92 -13.41
C GLU A 291 9.78 -13.47 -13.69
N LEU A 292 10.26 -12.73 -12.67
CA LEU A 292 10.81 -11.38 -12.88
C LEU A 292 12.06 -11.41 -13.78
N PHE A 293 13.02 -12.29 -13.51
CA PHE A 293 14.23 -12.40 -14.32
C PHE A 293 13.94 -12.88 -15.74
N ALA A 294 13.01 -13.83 -15.90
CA ALA A 294 12.56 -14.29 -17.21
C ALA A 294 11.95 -13.15 -18.01
N PHE A 295 11.10 -12.33 -17.38
CA PHE A 295 10.47 -11.19 -18.04
C PHE A 295 11.50 -10.16 -18.51
N VAL A 296 12.49 -9.83 -17.68
CA VAL A 296 13.54 -8.87 -18.07
C VAL A 296 14.42 -9.45 -19.20
N ALA A 297 14.85 -10.71 -19.09
CA ALA A 297 15.67 -11.38 -20.09
C ALA A 297 14.97 -11.49 -21.45
N ALA A 298 13.65 -11.71 -21.45
CA ALA A 298 12.85 -11.81 -22.67
C ALA A 298 12.62 -10.46 -23.37
N ASN A 299 12.80 -9.33 -22.66
CA ASN A 299 12.49 -7.98 -23.16
C ASN A 299 13.70 -7.02 -23.07
N PRO A 300 14.87 -7.35 -23.64
CA PRO A 300 16.12 -6.63 -23.38
C PRO A 300 16.14 -5.19 -23.93
N ALA A 301 15.44 -4.92 -25.04
CA ALA A 301 15.36 -3.59 -25.63
C ALA A 301 14.51 -2.64 -24.76
N GLU A 302 13.32 -3.10 -24.36
CA GLU A 302 12.42 -2.33 -23.49
C GLU A 302 12.99 -2.19 -22.08
N ALA A 303 13.60 -3.24 -21.53
CA ALA A 303 14.26 -3.18 -20.23
C ALA A 303 15.32 -2.06 -20.21
N ARG A 304 16.11 -1.92 -21.28
CA ARG A 304 17.09 -0.84 -21.41
C ARG A 304 16.43 0.55 -21.41
N GLN A 305 15.27 0.69 -22.04
CA GLN A 305 14.55 1.95 -22.13
C GLN A 305 13.89 2.33 -20.79
N VAL A 306 13.26 1.37 -20.11
CA VAL A 306 12.47 1.60 -18.89
C VAL A 306 13.34 1.59 -17.64
N LEU A 307 14.22 0.60 -17.51
CA LEU A 307 15.03 0.36 -16.30
C LEU A 307 16.45 0.95 -16.41
N GLY A 308 16.91 1.25 -17.62
CA GLY A 308 18.30 1.57 -17.91
C GLY A 308 19.14 0.33 -18.23
N VAL A 309 20.43 0.54 -18.56
CA VAL A 309 21.34 -0.53 -18.99
C VAL A 309 21.74 -1.43 -17.81
N GLU A 310 22.29 -0.85 -16.74
CA GLU A 310 22.72 -1.59 -15.55
C GLU A 310 21.66 -1.52 -14.45
N PRO A 311 21.51 -2.57 -13.62
CA PRO A 311 22.27 -3.83 -13.64
C PRO A 311 21.67 -4.90 -14.56
N TRP A 312 20.59 -4.60 -15.27
CA TRP A 312 19.74 -5.57 -15.97
C TRP A 312 20.37 -6.19 -17.23
N SER A 313 21.39 -5.55 -17.80
CA SER A 313 22.28 -6.09 -18.84
C SER A 313 22.91 -7.45 -18.48
N ARG A 314 23.07 -7.74 -17.18
CA ARG A 314 23.70 -8.97 -16.66
C ARG A 314 22.73 -10.16 -16.57
N VAL A 315 21.42 -9.89 -16.65
CA VAL A 315 20.40 -10.93 -16.50
C VAL A 315 20.31 -11.75 -17.78
N THR A 316 20.27 -13.07 -17.60
CA THR A 316 20.23 -14.07 -18.67
C THR A 316 19.21 -15.15 -18.32
N ASP A 317 18.88 -16.00 -19.29
CA ASP A 317 17.96 -17.14 -19.07
C ASP A 317 18.40 -18.08 -17.95
N ALA A 318 19.70 -18.14 -17.64
CA ALA A 318 20.23 -18.93 -16.52
C ALA A 318 19.70 -18.41 -15.16
N HIS A 319 19.57 -17.10 -15.00
CA HIS A 319 19.02 -16.48 -13.78
C HIS A 319 17.53 -16.84 -13.61
N ALA A 320 16.77 -16.90 -14.70
CA ALA A 320 15.38 -17.33 -14.69
C ALA A 320 15.22 -18.84 -14.42
N ALA A 321 16.05 -19.67 -15.06
CA ALA A 321 16.00 -21.13 -14.93
C ALA A 321 16.35 -21.61 -13.51
N ALA A 322 17.25 -20.91 -12.82
CA ALA A 322 17.71 -21.26 -11.48
C ALA A 322 16.60 -21.34 -10.43
N GLY A 323 15.60 -20.44 -10.47
CA GLY A 323 14.46 -20.48 -9.56
C GLY A 323 13.37 -21.49 -9.94
N SER A 324 13.40 -22.00 -11.18
CA SER A 324 12.44 -22.98 -11.71
C SER A 324 12.91 -24.43 -11.53
N ALA A 325 14.19 -24.65 -11.25
CA ALA A 325 14.76 -25.98 -11.02
C ALA A 325 14.16 -26.61 -9.76
N ARG A 326 13.28 -27.61 -9.96
CA ARG A 326 12.84 -28.53 -8.90
C ARG A 326 14.09 -29.18 -8.30
N SER A 327 14.26 -29.12 -6.97
CA SER A 327 15.26 -29.96 -6.30
C SER A 327 15.12 -31.40 -6.80
N PRO A 328 16.22 -32.08 -7.18
CA PRO A 328 16.16 -33.49 -7.54
C PRO A 328 15.80 -34.27 -6.29
N ALA A 329 14.52 -34.53 -6.09
CA ALA A 329 14.07 -35.47 -5.08
C ALA A 329 14.67 -36.82 -5.46
N SER A 330 15.53 -37.33 -4.57
CA SER A 330 15.96 -38.72 -4.42
C SER A 330 15.21 -39.69 -5.32
N ARG A 331 15.83 -40.05 -6.45
CA ARG A 331 15.40 -41.17 -7.26
C ARG A 331 15.89 -42.43 -6.55
N THR A 332 15.19 -42.82 -5.48
CA THR A 332 15.42 -44.11 -4.82
C THR A 332 14.84 -45.16 -5.74
N SER A 333 15.73 -45.88 -6.43
CA SER A 333 15.48 -47.11 -7.15
C SER A 333 14.85 -48.13 -6.21
N GLY A 334 13.52 -48.28 -6.30
CA GLY A 334 12.76 -49.35 -5.67
C GLY A 334 12.33 -50.36 -6.73
N THR A 335 13.19 -51.35 -6.96
CA THR A 335 12.83 -52.59 -7.67
C THR A 335 11.85 -53.36 -6.80
N SER A 336 10.63 -53.63 -7.26
CA SER A 336 9.72 -54.62 -6.66
C SER A 336 8.65 -55.07 -7.66
N THR A 337 9.01 -56.14 -8.37
CA THR A 337 8.26 -57.34 -8.72
C THR A 337 6.72 -57.32 -8.60
N THR A 338 6.09 -57.62 -9.74
CA THR A 338 4.74 -58.13 -9.95
C THR A 338 4.36 -59.29 -9.02
N SER A 339 3.20 -59.18 -8.36
CA SER A 339 2.43 -60.33 -7.86
C SER A 339 0.93 -60.03 -7.93
N THR A 340 0.26 -60.77 -8.80
CA THR A 340 -1.18 -60.80 -9.01
C THR A 340 -1.84 -61.69 -7.96
N THR A 341 -2.90 -61.24 -7.29
CA THR A 341 -3.99 -62.13 -6.87
C THR A 341 -5.28 -61.36 -6.62
N SER A 342 -6.31 -61.75 -7.35
CA SER A 342 -7.72 -61.39 -7.23
C SER A 342 -8.41 -62.19 -6.12
N THR A 343 -9.39 -61.60 -5.42
CA THR A 343 -10.80 -62.07 -5.28
C THR A 343 -11.56 -61.36 -4.13
N THR A 344 -12.66 -60.69 -4.49
CA THR A 344 -14.01 -60.52 -3.86
C THR A 344 -14.12 -60.56 -2.32
N THR A 345 -14.73 -59.58 -1.62
CA THR A 345 -16.19 -59.51 -1.38
C THR A 345 -16.63 -58.19 -0.72
N ARG A 346 -17.84 -57.77 -1.12
CA ARG A 346 -18.70 -56.62 -0.79
C ARG A 346 -19.09 -56.49 0.70
N SER A 347 -19.11 -55.27 1.26
CA SER A 347 -20.07 -54.87 2.30
C SER A 347 -20.28 -53.35 2.36
N ARG A 348 -21.55 -52.95 2.38
CA ARG A 348 -22.08 -51.57 2.49
C ARG A 348 -22.00 -51.08 3.95
N ARG A 349 -21.66 -49.80 4.17
CA ARG A 349 -22.38 -48.89 5.09
C ARG A 349 -21.85 -47.44 5.04
N SER A 350 -22.75 -46.56 4.59
CA SER A 350 -23.06 -45.17 4.95
C SER A 350 -21.98 -44.06 5.11
N PRO A 351 -22.29 -42.84 4.62
CA PRO A 351 -21.34 -41.73 4.51
C PRO A 351 -21.21 -40.95 5.82
N ARG A 352 -19.97 -40.73 6.27
CA ARG A 352 -19.67 -39.76 7.32
C ARG A 352 -19.44 -38.39 6.70
N ARG A 353 -20.25 -37.45 7.16
CA ARG A 353 -20.16 -36.00 6.92
C ARG A 353 -18.78 -35.48 7.30
N CYS A 354 -18.10 -34.80 6.37
CA CYS A 354 -17.04 -33.85 6.68
C CYS A 354 -17.68 -32.49 7.00
N PRO A 355 -17.33 -31.82 8.11
CA PRO A 355 -17.74 -30.45 8.34
C PRO A 355 -16.80 -29.51 7.58
N CYS A 356 -17.39 -28.68 6.72
CA CYS A 356 -16.76 -27.47 6.21
C CYS A 356 -16.50 -26.51 7.38
N SER A 357 -15.24 -26.21 7.68
CA SER A 357 -14.86 -25.07 8.53
C SER A 357 -14.29 -23.97 7.66
N GLY A 358 -15.19 -23.21 7.03
CA GLY A 358 -14.88 -21.86 6.56
C GLY A 358 -14.77 -20.95 7.77
N SER A 359 -13.54 -20.52 8.11
CA SER A 359 -13.33 -19.42 9.06
C SER A 359 -13.01 -18.17 8.25
N ALA A 360 -14.09 -17.52 7.77
CA ALA A 360 -14.04 -16.13 7.35
C ALA A 360 -14.00 -15.26 8.60
N ALA A 361 -12.81 -14.79 8.99
CA ALA A 361 -12.68 -13.74 10.00
C ALA A 361 -13.03 -12.40 9.35
N THR A 362 -14.33 -12.12 9.23
CA THR A 362 -14.87 -10.76 9.07
C THR A 362 -14.43 -9.91 10.24
N SER A 363 -13.48 -9.02 10.02
CA SER A 363 -13.17 -7.93 10.94
C SER A 363 -14.19 -6.80 10.75
N ARG A 364 -15.40 -6.99 11.27
CA ARG A 364 -16.32 -5.88 11.58
C ARG A 364 -15.76 -5.16 12.81
N TRP A 365 -15.35 -3.91 12.64
CA TRP A 365 -15.13 -3.00 13.76
C TRP A 365 -16.42 -2.20 14.03
N PRO A 366 -16.73 -1.88 15.30
CA PRO A 366 -18.08 -1.59 15.74
C PRO A 366 -18.51 -0.15 15.45
N SER A 367 -19.78 0.01 15.09
CA SER A 367 -20.51 1.29 15.14
C SER A 367 -20.61 1.77 16.59
N PRO A 368 -20.46 3.08 16.87
CA PRO A 368 -20.74 3.62 18.20
C PRO A 368 -22.25 3.59 18.47
N ALA A 369 -22.63 2.97 19.58
CA ALA A 369 -23.98 2.98 20.10
C ALA A 369 -24.39 4.40 20.52
N ALA A 370 -25.62 4.76 20.15
CA ALA A 370 -26.30 5.97 20.59
C ALA A 370 -26.52 5.93 22.12
N THR A 371 -25.94 6.89 22.84
CA THR A 371 -26.33 7.19 24.21
C THR A 371 -27.41 8.27 24.17
N GLY A 372 -28.65 7.86 24.44
CA GLY A 372 -29.80 8.74 24.56
C GLY A 372 -29.64 9.73 25.71
N THR A 373 -29.78 11.01 25.39
CA THR A 373 -30.06 12.11 26.32
C THR A 373 -31.44 11.92 26.94
N ARG A 374 -31.51 11.77 28.26
CA ARG A 374 -32.73 11.99 29.05
C ARG A 374 -32.79 13.46 29.49
N SER A 375 -33.79 14.16 28.98
CA SER A 375 -34.27 15.45 29.46
C SER A 375 -34.88 15.31 30.87
N ALA A 376 -34.64 16.28 31.73
CA ALA A 376 -35.49 16.59 32.89
C ALA A 376 -35.66 18.12 32.98
N PRO A 377 -36.87 18.63 33.31
CA PRO A 377 -37.25 20.00 33.06
C PRO A 377 -36.96 20.96 34.23
N ALA A 378 -36.89 22.24 33.89
CA ALA A 378 -36.88 23.36 34.81
C ALA A 378 -38.21 23.48 35.58
N ALA A 379 -38.13 23.72 36.88
CA ALA A 379 -39.21 24.28 37.68
C ALA A 379 -38.69 25.44 38.52
N SER A 380 -39.20 26.62 38.20
CA SER A 380 -39.10 27.86 38.95
C SER A 380 -39.85 27.75 40.29
N MET A 381 -39.23 28.16 41.40
CA MET A 381 -39.97 28.71 42.54
C MET A 381 -39.08 29.63 43.38
N THR A 382 -39.26 30.92 43.15
CA THR A 382 -39.00 32.00 44.10
C THR A 382 -39.82 31.81 45.38
N ARG A 383 -39.18 31.92 46.56
CA ARG A 383 -39.73 32.71 47.68
C ARG A 383 -38.64 33.07 48.72
N ARG A 384 -38.72 34.36 49.07
CA ARG A 384 -38.01 35.26 50.00
C ARG A 384 -37.87 34.79 51.47
N PRO A 385 -37.15 35.57 52.32
CA PRO A 385 -36.37 35.11 53.49
C PRO A 385 -37.03 35.40 54.85
N CYS A 386 -36.40 34.90 55.93
CA CYS A 386 -36.30 35.38 57.32
C CYS A 386 -35.48 34.29 58.07
N ALA A 387 -34.57 34.54 59.02
CA ALA A 387 -34.16 35.71 59.79
C ALA A 387 -32.65 35.62 60.06
#